data_AF-A0A6C0JIC6-F1
#
_entry.id   AF-A0A6C0JIC6-F1
#
_cell.length_a   1.000
_cell.length_b   1.000
_cell.length_c   1.000
_cell.angle_alpha   90.00
_cell.angle_beta   90.00
_cell.angle_gamma   90.00
#
_symmetry.space_group_name_H-M   'P 1'
#
loop_
_entity.id
_entity.type
_entity.pdbx_description
1 polymer ?
#
loop_
_entity_poly.entity_id
_entity_poly.type
_entity_poly.pdbx_seq_one_letter_code
_entity_poly.pdbx_strand_id
1 'polypeptide(L)'
;MDKVKKHMLIRSLLIHTLPIRTLPHNVLHMIKEYSRPLTKPNWRRSKPIISTYQLYLRCRLNIQSRFKLHCIIINNIYKTDWFYMYIFIKDKGIYRYCYYNNICDSTIVNIDGIKEAVYLYNGNNLFYEYRCVY
;
A
#
# COMPACT_ATOMS: atom_id res chain seq x y z
N MET A 1 -24.12 -9.90 -27.01
CA MET A 1 -24.11 -9.07 -25.78
C MET A 1 -24.18 -9.97 -24.53
N ASP A 2 -23.48 -11.12 -24.53
CA ASP A 2 -23.85 -12.25 -23.65
C ASP A 2 -22.79 -12.65 -22.61
N LYS A 3 -21.60 -12.03 -22.64
CA LYS A 3 -20.54 -12.31 -21.66
C LYS A 3 -20.76 -11.65 -20.29
N VAL A 4 -21.51 -10.55 -20.23
CA VAL A 4 -21.72 -9.79 -18.98
C VAL A 4 -22.72 -10.49 -18.05
N LYS A 5 -23.77 -11.12 -18.59
CA LYS A 5 -24.76 -11.86 -17.80
C LYS A 5 -24.18 -13.09 -17.10
N LYS A 6 -23.22 -13.78 -17.73
CA LYS A 6 -22.58 -14.98 -17.18
C LYS A 6 -21.75 -14.68 -15.92
N HIS A 7 -21.09 -13.52 -15.86
CA HIS A 7 -20.32 -13.09 -14.68
C HIS A 7 -21.21 -12.64 -13.51
N MET A 8 -22.43 -12.17 -13.80
CA MET A 8 -23.41 -11.74 -12.80
C MET A 8 -24.07 -12.94 -12.09
N LEU A 9 -24.34 -14.02 -12.83
CA LEU A 9 -24.90 -15.27 -12.28
C LEU A 9 -23.92 -16.05 -11.39
N ILE A 10 -22.61 -15.99 -11.68
CA ILE A 10 -21.59 -16.66 -10.85
C ILE A 10 -21.47 -16.00 -9.46
N ARG A 11 -21.75 -14.69 -9.34
CA ARG A 11 -21.71 -13.98 -8.06
C ARG A 11 -22.91 -14.28 -7.15
N SER A 12 -24.08 -14.61 -7.69
CA SER A 12 -25.23 -15.02 -6.88
C SER A 12 -25.11 -16.46 -6.35
N LEU A 13 -24.44 -17.34 -7.11
CA LEU A 13 -24.27 -18.75 -6.73
C LEU A 13 -23.27 -18.98 -5.58
N LEU A 14 -22.28 -18.09 -5.40
CA LEU A 14 -21.31 -18.21 -4.30
C LEU A 14 -21.86 -17.82 -2.91
N ILE A 15 -23.06 -17.23 -2.84
CA ILE A 15 -23.66 -16.81 -1.57
C ILE A 15 -24.43 -17.97 -0.91
N HIS A 16 -24.81 -19.00 -1.67
CA HIS A 16 -25.67 -20.09 -1.18
C HIS A 16 -24.93 -21.31 -0.63
N THR A 17 -23.59 -21.34 -0.67
CA THR A 17 -22.79 -22.49 -0.19
C THR A 17 -21.96 -22.21 1.07
N LEU A 18 -21.93 -20.97 1.55
CA LEU A 18 -21.37 -20.68 2.87
C LEU A 18 -22.43 -20.97 3.93
N PRO A 19 -22.13 -21.74 5.00
CA PRO A 19 -23.02 -21.88 6.14
C PRO A 19 -23.10 -20.54 6.87
N ILE A 20 -23.97 -19.64 6.39
CA ILE A 20 -24.19 -18.29 6.93
C ILE A 20 -24.57 -18.33 8.42
N ARG A 21 -25.01 -19.48 8.94
CA ARG A 21 -25.49 -19.65 10.31
C ARG A 21 -24.40 -19.77 11.39
N THR A 22 -23.12 -19.85 11.04
CA THR A 22 -22.03 -20.02 12.03
C THR A 22 -21.16 -18.79 12.25
N LEU A 23 -21.37 -17.73 11.47
CA LEU A 23 -20.57 -16.50 11.59
C LEU A 23 -21.21 -15.53 12.58
N PRO A 24 -20.44 -14.94 13.51
CA PRO A 24 -20.93 -13.87 14.38
C PRO A 24 -21.56 -12.75 13.54
N HIS A 25 -22.63 -12.14 14.05
CA HIS A 25 -23.37 -11.09 13.35
C HIS A 25 -22.46 -9.99 12.79
N ASN A 26 -21.43 -9.63 13.56
CA ASN A 26 -20.43 -8.62 13.24
C ASN A 26 -19.64 -8.99 11.97
N VAL A 27 -19.29 -10.27 11.82
CA VAL A 27 -18.54 -10.80 10.66
C VAL A 27 -19.42 -10.84 9.43
N LEU A 28 -20.69 -11.26 9.58
CA LEU A 28 -21.67 -11.21 8.49
C LEU A 28 -21.92 -9.77 8.03
N HIS A 29 -21.99 -8.81 8.95
CA HIS A 29 -22.13 -7.40 8.63
C HIS A 29 -20.94 -6.89 7.81
N MET A 30 -19.72 -7.19 8.24
CA MET A 30 -18.51 -6.84 7.50
C MET A 30 -18.52 -7.47 6.10
N ILE A 31 -18.75 -8.77 5.98
CA ILE A 31 -18.81 -9.45 4.68
C ILE A 31 -19.85 -8.76 3.79
N LYS A 32 -21.05 -8.47 4.31
CA LYS A 32 -22.14 -7.81 3.58
C LYS A 32 -21.82 -6.36 3.20
N GLU A 33 -20.98 -5.65 3.95
CA GLU A 33 -20.53 -4.31 3.57
C GLU A 33 -19.47 -4.36 2.47
N TYR A 34 -18.48 -5.25 2.59
CA TYR A 34 -17.33 -5.32 1.67
C TYR A 34 -17.59 -6.16 0.41
N SER A 35 -18.63 -7.00 0.38
CA SER A 35 -19.03 -7.78 -0.80
C SER A 35 -20.00 -7.05 -1.74
N ARG A 36 -20.53 -5.89 -1.33
CA ARG A 36 -21.35 -5.06 -2.22
C ARG A 36 -20.49 -4.55 -3.38
N PRO A 37 -21.07 -4.41 -4.59
CA PRO A 37 -20.32 -3.96 -5.75
C PRO A 37 -19.60 -2.64 -5.45
N LEU A 38 -18.41 -2.49 -6.02
CA LEU A 38 -17.51 -1.33 -6.02
C LEU A 38 -18.15 -0.02 -6.56
N THR A 39 -19.46 0.10 -6.55
CA THR A 39 -20.24 1.25 -7.01
C THR A 39 -20.83 2.09 -5.87
N LYS A 40 -20.64 1.71 -4.59
CA LYS A 40 -21.01 2.59 -3.47
C LYS A 40 -20.08 3.83 -3.45
N PRO A 41 -20.54 5.07 -3.57
CA PRO A 41 -19.65 6.25 -3.57
C PRO A 41 -18.74 6.34 -2.33
N ASN A 42 -19.13 5.69 -1.24
CA ASN A 42 -18.52 5.80 0.08
C ASN A 42 -17.33 4.84 0.31
N TRP A 43 -17.13 3.77 -0.47
CA TRP A 43 -15.95 2.91 -0.30
C TRP A 43 -14.67 3.61 -0.77
N ARG A 44 -14.78 4.57 -1.69
CA ARG A 44 -13.66 5.47 -2.01
C ARG A 44 -13.28 6.39 -0.83
N ARG A 45 -14.22 6.59 0.11
CA ARG A 45 -14.03 7.41 1.32
C ARG A 45 -13.67 6.57 2.55
N SER A 46 -13.69 5.24 2.49
CA SER A 46 -13.17 4.42 3.58
C SER A 46 -11.67 4.63 3.63
N LYS A 47 -11.16 5.14 4.76
CA LYS A 47 -9.72 5.23 4.99
C LYS A 47 -9.13 3.83 4.76
N PRO A 48 -8.10 3.68 3.93
CA PRO A 48 -7.47 2.39 3.76
C PRO A 48 -7.00 1.90 5.14
N ILE A 49 -7.29 0.65 5.47
CA ILE A 49 -7.01 0.05 6.79
C ILE A 49 -5.50 0.11 7.10
N ILE A 50 -4.67 0.15 6.05
CA ILE A 50 -3.21 0.28 6.12
C ILE A 50 -2.74 1.34 5.12
N SER A 51 -1.63 2.00 5.43
CA SER A 51 -0.99 2.93 4.49
C SER A 51 -0.28 2.20 3.35
N THR A 52 0.04 2.92 2.27
CA THR A 52 0.86 2.40 1.16
C THR A 52 2.21 1.87 1.65
N TYR A 53 2.83 2.57 2.60
CA TYR A 53 4.09 2.18 3.21
C TYR A 53 3.97 0.88 4.03
N GLN A 54 2.94 0.74 4.86
CA GLN A 54 2.71 -0.48 5.61
C GLN A 54 2.43 -1.68 4.69
N LEU A 55 1.69 -1.46 3.60
CA LEU A 55 1.48 -2.48 2.58
C LEU A 55 2.79 -2.86 1.90
N TYR A 56 3.62 -1.88 1.54
CA TYR A 56 4.95 -2.10 0.99
C TYR A 56 5.82 -2.95 1.92
N LEU A 57 5.90 -2.62 3.22
CA LEU A 57 6.66 -3.41 4.19
C LEU A 57 6.16 -4.85 4.28
N ARG A 58 4.85 -5.06 4.37
CA ARG A 58 4.26 -6.40 4.44
C ARG A 58 4.56 -7.23 3.18
N CYS A 59 4.49 -6.62 2.01
CA CYS A 59 4.81 -7.32 0.77
C CYS A 59 6.31 -7.56 0.61
N ARG A 60 7.16 -6.61 1.02
CA ARG A 60 8.62 -6.69 0.88
C ARG A 60 9.27 -7.64 1.89
N LEU A 61 8.82 -7.68 3.14
CA LEU A 61 9.42 -8.53 4.18
C LEU A 61 9.03 -10.00 4.02
N ASN A 62 7.90 -10.27 3.35
CA ASN A 62 7.37 -11.62 3.20
C ASN A 62 7.83 -12.25 1.87
N ILE A 63 9.14 -12.28 1.63
CA ILE A 63 9.78 -12.77 0.37
C ILE A 63 9.48 -14.25 0.08
N GLN A 64 9.23 -15.06 1.10
CA GLN A 64 8.85 -16.47 0.93
C GLN A 64 7.49 -16.65 0.26
N SER A 65 6.65 -15.62 0.29
CA SER A 65 5.35 -15.66 -0.34
C SER A 65 5.49 -15.42 -1.85
N ARG A 66 5.77 -16.49 -2.61
CA ARG A 66 5.78 -16.51 -4.09
C ARG A 66 4.41 -16.22 -4.74
N PHE A 67 3.51 -15.54 -4.04
CA PHE A 67 2.19 -15.22 -4.56
C PHE A 67 2.33 -14.15 -5.62
N LYS A 68 1.89 -14.49 -6.84
CA LYS A 68 1.73 -13.56 -7.97
C LYS A 68 1.09 -12.23 -7.56
N LEU A 69 0.18 -12.27 -6.58
CA LEU A 69 -0.48 -11.10 -6.02
C LEU A 69 0.49 -10.13 -5.32
N HIS A 70 1.47 -10.60 -4.56
CA HIS A 70 2.47 -9.74 -3.91
C HIS A 70 3.29 -8.99 -4.95
N CYS A 71 3.74 -9.68 -6.00
CA CYS A 71 4.46 -9.05 -7.10
C CYS A 71 3.61 -7.99 -7.80
N ILE A 72 2.33 -8.26 -8.06
CA ILE A 72 1.42 -7.28 -8.65
C ILE A 72 1.27 -6.06 -7.74
N ILE A 73 1.08 -6.27 -6.44
CA ILE A 73 0.95 -5.17 -5.46
C ILE A 73 2.22 -4.34 -5.42
N ILE A 74 3.40 -4.95 -5.29
CA ILE A 74 4.69 -4.25 -5.27
C ILE A 74 4.89 -3.46 -6.58
N ASN A 75 4.62 -4.07 -7.73
CA ASN A 75 4.76 -3.40 -9.03
C ASN A 75 3.83 -2.20 -9.15
N ASN A 76 2.64 -2.24 -8.56
CA ASN A 76 1.75 -1.09 -8.52
C ASN A 76 2.28 -0.02 -7.56
N ILE A 77 2.79 -0.40 -6.38
CA ILE A 77 3.41 0.53 -5.43
C ILE A 77 4.60 1.25 -6.06
N TYR A 78 5.44 0.54 -6.82
CA TYR A 78 6.60 1.13 -7.50
C TYR A 78 6.26 2.22 -8.51
N LYS A 79 5.02 2.26 -8.99
CA LYS A 79 4.53 3.29 -9.92
C LYS A 79 3.89 4.48 -9.21
N THR A 80 3.81 4.47 -7.88
CA THR A 80 3.20 5.57 -7.11
C THR A 80 4.22 6.66 -6.84
N ASP A 81 3.77 7.93 -6.84
CA ASP A 81 4.58 9.09 -6.47
C ASP A 81 5.18 8.94 -5.06
N TRP A 82 4.43 8.31 -4.15
CA TRP A 82 4.91 7.98 -2.82
C TRP A 82 6.20 7.14 -2.84
N PHE A 83 6.28 6.13 -3.71
CA PHE A 83 7.46 5.28 -3.80
C PHE A 83 8.66 6.03 -4.40
N TYR A 84 8.43 6.84 -5.42
CA TYR A 84 9.47 7.71 -5.98
C TYR A 84 10.02 8.67 -4.93
N MET A 85 9.14 9.33 -4.18
CA MET A 85 9.52 10.20 -3.06
C MET A 85 10.31 9.44 -1.99
N TYR A 86 9.82 8.26 -1.55
CA TYR A 86 10.50 7.44 -0.56
C TYR A 86 11.94 7.06 -1.00
N ILE A 87 12.11 6.56 -2.23
CA ILE A 87 13.43 6.18 -2.75
C ILE A 87 14.32 7.41 -2.90
N PHE A 88 13.81 8.51 -3.44
CA PHE A 88 14.59 9.73 -3.62
C PHE A 88 15.11 10.25 -2.27
N ILE A 89 14.24 10.33 -1.26
CA ILE A 89 14.62 10.80 0.08
C ILE A 89 15.63 9.86 0.72
N LYS A 90 15.43 8.54 0.59
CA LYS A 90 16.35 7.51 1.11
C LYS A 90 17.75 7.62 0.47
N ASP A 91 17.85 8.00 -0.80
CA ASP A 91 19.12 8.04 -1.55
C ASP A 91 19.79 9.42 -1.54
N LYS A 92 19.01 10.51 -1.51
CA LYS A 92 19.49 11.89 -1.71
C LYS A 92 19.18 12.83 -0.55
N GLY A 93 18.38 12.39 0.42
CA GLY A 93 17.97 13.19 1.56
C GLY A 93 16.74 14.05 1.29
N ILE A 94 16.04 14.38 2.38
CA ILE A 94 14.76 15.10 2.35
C ILE A 94 14.88 16.55 1.86
N TYR A 95 15.95 17.24 2.25
CA TYR A 95 16.22 18.62 1.84
C TYR A 95 16.28 18.78 0.31
N ARG A 96 16.96 17.85 -0.38
CA ARG A 96 17.06 17.89 -1.85
C ARG A 96 15.70 17.67 -2.49
N TYR A 97 14.88 16.75 -1.96
CA TYR A 97 13.54 16.51 -2.48
C TYR A 97 12.65 17.76 -2.34
N CYS A 98 12.65 18.38 -1.16
CA CYS A 98 11.96 19.64 -0.89
C CYS A 98 12.38 20.75 -1.85
N TYR A 99 13.69 20.91 -2.05
CA TYR A 99 14.25 21.91 -2.94
C TYR A 99 13.78 21.74 -4.40
N TYR A 100 13.87 20.53 -4.95
CA TYR A 100 13.48 20.27 -6.35
C TYR A 100 11.99 20.42 -6.61
N ASN A 101 11.15 20.10 -5.62
CA ASN A 101 9.69 20.15 -5.76
C ASN A 101 9.09 21.45 -5.24
N ASN A 102 9.91 22.35 -4.67
CA ASN A 102 9.46 23.58 -4.01
C ASN A 102 8.41 23.31 -2.90
N ILE A 103 8.67 22.30 -2.06
CA ILE A 103 7.77 21.82 -1.00
C ILE A 103 8.43 22.05 0.37
N CYS A 104 7.65 22.47 1.37
CA CYS A 104 8.13 22.61 2.74
C CYS A 104 8.27 21.25 3.45
N ASP A 105 9.39 21.05 4.14
CA ASP A 105 9.73 19.79 4.83
C ASP A 105 8.63 19.33 5.82
N SER A 106 8.02 20.27 6.55
CA SER A 106 6.96 19.97 7.52
C SER A 106 5.73 19.28 6.91
N THR A 107 5.49 19.46 5.61
CA THR A 107 4.37 18.83 4.91
C THR A 107 4.63 17.35 4.58
N ILE A 108 5.88 16.98 4.36
CA ILE A 108 6.25 15.63 3.93
C ILE A 108 6.73 14.74 5.08
N VAL A 109 7.25 15.30 6.17
CA VAL A 109 7.73 14.54 7.35
C VAL A 109 6.60 13.74 8.02
N ASN A 110 5.36 14.18 7.87
CA ASN A 110 4.18 13.48 8.41
C ASN A 110 3.66 12.36 7.50
N ILE A 111 4.20 12.21 6.29
CA ILE A 111 3.83 11.13 5.38
C ILE A 111 4.45 9.82 5.89
N ASP A 112 3.62 8.77 5.95
CA ASP A 112 4.04 7.48 6.46
C ASP A 112 5.19 6.88 5.62
N GLY A 113 6.19 6.33 6.31
CA GLY A 113 7.43 5.82 5.72
C GLY A 113 8.52 6.86 5.43
N ILE A 114 8.22 8.16 5.41
CA ILE A 114 9.25 9.19 5.12
C ILE A 114 10.26 9.34 6.25
N LYS A 115 9.83 9.22 7.52
CA LYS A 115 10.75 9.22 8.67
C LYS A 115 11.79 8.10 8.60
N GLU A 116 11.37 6.90 8.17
CA GLU A 116 12.30 5.78 7.96
C GLU A 116 13.29 6.11 6.83
N ALA A 117 12.80 6.65 5.70
CA ALA A 117 13.68 7.02 4.58
C ALA A 117 14.75 8.04 5.00
N VAL A 118 14.37 9.06 5.80
CA VAL A 118 15.31 10.05 6.37
C VAL A 118 16.34 9.39 7.28
N TYR A 119 15.88 8.50 8.16
CA TYR A 119 16.77 7.75 9.05
C TYR A 119 17.78 6.91 8.27
N LEU A 120 17.33 6.19 7.24
CA LEU A 120 18.19 5.38 6.37
C LEU A 120 19.21 6.22 5.60
N TYR A 121 18.81 7.39 5.10
CA TYR A 121 19.72 8.32 4.44
C TYR A 121 20.85 8.77 5.38
N ASN A 122 20.47 9.21 6.59
CA ASN A 122 21.44 9.67 7.59
C ASN A 122 22.39 8.53 8.03
N GLY A 123 21.86 7.32 8.22
CA GLY A 123 22.65 6.14 8.53
C GLY A 123 23.65 5.78 7.43
N ASN A 124 23.23 5.86 6.16
CA ASN A 124 24.13 5.60 5.03
C ASN A 124 25.24 6.66 4.91
N ASN A 125 24.93 7.95 5.13
CA ASN A 125 25.93 9.02 5.08
C ASN A 125 27.05 8.82 6.12
N LEU A 126 26.70 8.37 7.33
CA LEU A 126 27.71 8.03 8.35
C LEU A 126 28.63 6.90 7.87
N PHE A 127 28.10 5.87 7.20
CA PHE A 127 28.92 4.78 6.64
C PHE A 127 29.84 5.20 5.49
N TYR A 128 29.48 6.22 4.72
CA TYR A 128 30.35 6.75 3.66
C TYR A 128 31.48 7.64 4.21
N GLU A 129 31.25 8.38 5.30
CA GLU A 129 32.33 9.13 5.98
C GLU A 129 33.42 8.19 6.53
N TYR A 130 33.07 7.00 7.04
CA TYR A 130 34.04 6.00 7.48
C TYR A 130 34.73 5.22 6.35
N ARG A 131 34.29 5.34 5.09
CA ARG A 131 34.92 4.67 3.93
C ARG A 131 35.85 5.57 3.12
N CYS A 132 35.87 6.88 3.37
CA CYS A 132 36.77 7.82 2.71
C CYS A 132 38.06 8.11 3.51
N VAL A 133 38.35 7.30 4.54
CA VAL A 133 39.58 7.40 5.34
C VAL A 133 40.37 6.10 5.23
N TYR A 134 40.88 5.78 4.04
CA TYR A 134 42.03 4.88 3.81
C TYR A 134 42.66 5.20 2.45
#